data_AF-A0A1C7M4R6-F1
#
_entry.id   AF-A0A1C7M4R6-F1
#
_cell.length_a   1.000
_cell.length_b   1.000
_cell.length_c   1.000
_cell.angle_alpha   90.00
_cell.angle_beta   90.00
_cell.angle_gamma   90.00
#
_symmetry.space_group_name_H-M   'P 1'
#
loop_
_entity.id
_entity.type
_entity.pdbx_description
1 polymer ?
#
loop_
_entity_poly.entity_id
_entity_poly.type
_entity_poly.pdbx_seq_one_letter_code
_entity_poly.pdbx_strand_id
1 'polypeptide(L)'
;MVAQAPLRYPFLRQLSLKKFGPPLSSESVNQLVEILTHASRLEILHLSCFDLLSSEHRLQTACSSLTSIKEFYISWSGGPVSWAKDPLHKMVTQMQSPLVKAELRFFGSDDGIRPDPAVLLHHSSTTLEDLTIWGAAFQSELLFPRMRKLLTFGLDYLPLGLIARNFPSLIDLTAVSNNYRGDDLIAADHQYRQLNRSLQLAGDGWTSLDRLAGRAADLYKLGLTCQIHRVEIFHVNSCTREMVAHILSDSRPSHVHIVLYEIFPCVLCLPDEVAARLTYLRCTIELAYFDGDSSALVSAIHYAPES
;
A
#
# COMPACT_ATOMS: atom_id res chain seq x y z
N MET A 1 -16.04 18.73 -43.07
CA MET A 1 -16.65 17.45 -42.65
C MET A 1 -15.56 16.58 -42.06
N VAL A 2 -15.48 16.47 -40.74
CA VAL A 2 -14.54 15.54 -40.08
C VAL A 2 -15.27 14.20 -40.00
N ALA A 3 -14.86 13.23 -40.82
CA ALA A 3 -15.36 11.87 -40.73
C ALA A 3 -14.94 11.31 -39.34
N GLN A 4 -15.92 11.09 -38.45
CA GLN A 4 -15.67 10.36 -37.21
C GLN A 4 -15.24 8.95 -37.60
N ALA A 5 -13.96 8.63 -37.39
CA ALA A 5 -13.48 7.26 -37.50
C ALA A 5 -14.34 6.39 -36.57
N PRO A 6 -14.89 5.26 -37.05
CA PRO A 6 -15.68 4.37 -36.22
C PRO A 6 -14.85 3.94 -35.02
N LEU A 7 -15.40 4.09 -33.81
CA LEU A 7 -14.79 3.63 -32.57
C LEU A 7 -14.48 2.14 -32.71
N ARG A 8 -13.20 1.79 -32.88
CA ARG A 8 -12.80 0.40 -33.19
C ARG A 8 -12.92 -0.57 -32.02
N TYR A 9 -13.11 -0.09 -30.79
CA TYR A 9 -13.21 -0.95 -29.60
C TYR A 9 -14.23 -0.43 -28.57
N PRO A 10 -15.53 -0.30 -28.92
CA PRO A 10 -16.52 0.35 -28.06
C PRO A 10 -16.89 -0.44 -26.79
N PHE A 11 -16.42 -1.68 -26.70
CA PHE A 11 -16.67 -2.60 -25.60
C PHE A 11 -15.43 -2.89 -24.75
N LEU A 12 -14.24 -2.43 -25.15
CA LEU A 12 -13.01 -2.69 -24.39
C LEU A 12 -13.00 -1.80 -23.14
N ARG A 13 -13.26 -2.42 -21.98
CA ARG A 13 -13.29 -1.76 -20.66
C ARG A 13 -12.07 -2.04 -19.81
N GLN A 14 -11.38 -3.13 -20.08
CA GLN A 14 -10.23 -3.56 -19.30
C GLN A 14 -9.17 -4.14 -20.24
N LEU A 15 -7.91 -3.78 -20.00
CA LEU A 15 -6.76 -4.30 -20.72
C LEU A 15 -5.64 -4.57 -19.72
N SER A 16 -5.08 -5.79 -19.79
CA SER A 16 -3.90 -6.16 -19.01
C SER A 16 -2.80 -6.60 -19.95
N LEU A 17 -1.69 -5.88 -19.93
CA LEU A 17 -0.49 -6.18 -20.69
C LEU A 17 0.53 -6.80 -19.73
N LYS A 18 0.68 -8.13 -19.85
CA LYS A 18 1.69 -8.90 -19.14
C LYS A 18 2.64 -9.44 -20.19
N LYS A 19 3.93 -9.16 -20.05
CA LYS A 19 4.95 -9.71 -20.95
C LYS A 19 5.81 -10.69 -20.16
N PHE A 20 5.73 -11.94 -20.57
CA PHE A 20 6.65 -12.99 -20.17
C PHE A 20 7.16 -13.61 -21.47
N GLY A 21 8.44 -13.45 -21.78
CA GLY A 21 9.05 -14.05 -22.98
C GLY A 21 9.70 -13.05 -23.94
N PRO A 22 9.93 -13.46 -25.21
CA PRO A 22 10.77 -12.74 -26.16
C PRO A 22 10.21 -11.34 -26.51
N PRO A 23 11.05 -10.45 -27.10
CA PRO A 23 10.60 -9.17 -27.63
C PRO A 23 9.39 -9.33 -28.58
N LEU A 24 8.42 -8.41 -28.48
CA LEU A 24 7.30 -8.38 -29.40
C LEU A 24 7.77 -7.95 -30.80
N SER A 25 7.15 -8.47 -31.85
CA SER A 25 7.36 -7.95 -33.20
C SER A 25 6.85 -6.51 -33.30
N SER A 26 7.46 -5.71 -34.17
CA SER A 26 7.01 -4.33 -34.41
C SER A 26 5.56 -4.25 -34.88
N GLU A 27 5.07 -5.27 -35.60
CA GLU A 27 3.67 -5.39 -35.97
C GLU A 27 2.75 -5.53 -34.75
N SER A 28 3.13 -6.38 -33.78
CA SER A 28 2.36 -6.55 -32.54
C SER A 28 2.32 -5.25 -31.72
N VAL A 29 3.45 -4.52 -31.66
CA VAL A 29 3.50 -3.20 -31.01
C VAL A 29 2.58 -2.21 -31.72
N ASN A 30 2.57 -2.19 -33.06
CA ASN A 30 1.68 -1.32 -33.83
C ASN A 30 0.20 -1.60 -33.56
N GLN A 31 -0.19 -2.88 -33.52
CA GLN A 31 -1.56 -3.27 -33.19
C GLN A 31 -1.95 -2.85 -31.77
N LEU A 32 -1.06 -2.99 -30.78
CA LEU A 32 -1.30 -2.53 -29.41
C LEU A 32 -1.48 -1.01 -29.33
N VAL A 33 -0.63 -0.25 -30.02
CA VAL A 33 -0.76 1.21 -30.12
C VAL A 33 -2.09 1.58 -30.75
N GLU A 34 -2.50 0.89 -31.82
CA GLU A 34 -3.80 1.12 -32.46
C GLU A 34 -4.97 0.84 -31.51
N ILE A 35 -4.92 -0.28 -30.77
CA ILE A 35 -5.95 -0.64 -29.80
C ILE A 35 -6.08 0.47 -28.75
N LEU A 36 -4.98 0.84 -28.10
CA LEU A 36 -4.99 1.87 -27.05
C LEU A 36 -5.48 3.22 -27.58
N THR A 37 -5.04 3.63 -28.76
CA THR A 37 -5.46 4.90 -29.38
C THR A 37 -6.97 4.98 -29.62
N HIS A 38 -7.63 3.85 -29.88
CA HIS A 38 -9.07 3.80 -30.17
C HIS A 38 -9.92 3.30 -28.99
N ALA A 39 -9.30 2.94 -27.87
CA ALA A 39 -9.96 2.41 -26.68
C ALA A 39 -10.57 3.51 -25.79
N SER A 40 -11.42 4.35 -26.37
CA SER A 40 -12.08 5.49 -25.70
C SER A 40 -12.87 5.15 -24.44
N ARG A 41 -13.19 3.87 -24.22
CA ARG A 41 -14.02 3.37 -23.13
C ARG A 41 -13.26 2.49 -22.14
N LEU A 42 -11.93 2.42 -22.26
CA LEU A 42 -11.06 1.65 -21.38
C LEU A 42 -11.06 2.30 -19.99
N GLU A 43 -11.48 1.55 -18.98
CA GLU A 43 -11.59 2.04 -17.60
C GLU A 43 -10.49 1.47 -16.70
N ILE A 44 -9.96 0.29 -17.04
CA ILE A 44 -8.95 -0.41 -16.24
C ILE A 44 -7.75 -0.75 -17.12
N LEU A 45 -6.56 -0.26 -16.74
CA LEU A 45 -5.31 -0.55 -17.43
C LEU A 45 -4.29 -1.14 -16.46
N HIS A 46 -3.81 -2.35 -16.76
CA HIS A 46 -2.77 -3.01 -15.99
C HIS A 46 -1.53 -3.28 -16.86
N LEU A 47 -0.40 -2.71 -16.46
CA LEU A 47 0.88 -2.77 -17.15
C LEU A 47 1.93 -3.49 -16.30
N SER A 48 2.24 -4.74 -16.65
CA SER A 48 3.32 -5.53 -16.04
C SER A 48 4.47 -5.81 -17.01
N CYS A 49 4.60 -5.02 -18.09
CA CYS A 49 5.56 -5.21 -19.17
C CYS A 49 6.55 -4.03 -19.28
N PHE A 50 7.27 -3.74 -18.20
CA PHE A 50 8.17 -2.58 -18.09
C PHE A 50 9.17 -2.48 -19.25
N ASP A 51 9.83 -3.58 -19.65
CA ASP A 51 10.80 -3.58 -20.75
C ASP A 51 10.21 -3.04 -22.05
N LEU A 52 8.99 -3.49 -22.38
CA LEU A 52 8.29 -3.09 -23.60
C LEU A 52 7.94 -1.61 -23.55
N LEU A 53 7.42 -1.15 -22.41
CA LEU A 53 7.02 0.24 -22.26
C LEU A 53 8.25 1.14 -22.26
N SER A 54 9.37 0.74 -21.67
CA SER A 54 10.62 1.51 -21.66
C SER A 54 11.23 1.68 -23.05
N SER A 55 11.10 0.68 -23.94
CA SER A 55 11.64 0.75 -25.29
C SER A 55 10.71 1.44 -26.31
N GLU A 56 9.40 1.48 -26.07
CA GLU A 56 8.41 1.90 -27.07
C GLU A 56 7.71 3.23 -26.72
N HIS A 57 8.30 4.36 -27.12
CA HIS A 57 7.73 5.70 -26.87
C HIS A 57 6.29 5.86 -27.41
N ARG A 58 5.98 5.21 -28.53
CA ARG A 58 4.63 5.26 -29.12
C ARG A 58 3.59 4.59 -28.22
N LEU A 59 3.97 3.51 -27.55
CA LEU A 59 3.10 2.81 -26.61
C LEU A 59 2.90 3.66 -25.35
N GLN A 60 3.96 4.28 -24.83
CA GLN A 60 3.86 5.23 -23.72
C GLN A 60 2.90 6.38 -24.05
N THR A 61 3.04 6.97 -25.23
CA THR A 61 2.19 8.08 -25.70
C THR A 61 0.73 7.65 -25.84
N ALA A 62 0.48 6.44 -26.34
CA ALA A 62 -0.88 5.90 -26.45
C ALA A 62 -1.50 5.62 -25.07
N CYS A 63 -0.72 5.16 -24.10
CA CYS A 63 -1.19 4.98 -22.72
C CYS A 63 -1.51 6.31 -22.03
N SER A 64 -0.64 7.32 -22.16
CA SER A 64 -0.83 8.61 -21.49
C SER A 64 -1.97 9.45 -22.09
N SER A 65 -2.29 9.25 -23.38
CA SER A 65 -3.39 9.94 -24.06
C SER A 65 -4.79 9.39 -23.75
N LEU A 66 -4.88 8.25 -23.05
CA LEU A 66 -6.16 7.73 -22.59
C LEU A 66 -6.77 8.69 -21.57
N THR A 67 -8.07 8.98 -21.72
CA THR A 67 -8.84 9.90 -20.86
C THR A 67 -9.91 9.20 -20.02
N SER A 68 -10.15 7.90 -20.26
CA SER A 68 -11.23 7.13 -19.64
C SER A 68 -10.77 6.20 -18.52
N ILE A 69 -9.46 6.08 -18.26
CA ILE A 69 -8.95 5.19 -17.21
C ILE A 69 -9.38 5.70 -15.85
N LYS A 70 -9.93 4.80 -15.05
CA LYS A 70 -10.27 5.02 -13.64
C LYS A 70 -9.35 4.23 -12.73
N GLU A 71 -8.91 3.04 -13.17
CA GLU A 71 -8.00 2.20 -12.40
C GLU A 71 -6.73 1.91 -13.18
N PHE A 72 -5.59 2.24 -12.56
CA PHE A 72 -4.29 2.10 -13.18
C PHE A 72 -3.36 1.27 -12.31
N TYR A 73 -2.75 0.25 -12.93
CA TYR A 73 -1.84 -0.67 -12.26
C TYR A 73 -0.55 -0.73 -13.07
N ILE A 74 0.58 -0.50 -12.42
CA ILE A 74 1.88 -0.54 -13.10
C ILE A 74 2.98 -1.05 -12.17
N SER A 75 3.85 -1.87 -12.74
CA SER A 75 5.02 -2.43 -12.08
C SER A 75 6.29 -1.99 -12.79
N TRP A 76 7.18 -1.35 -12.04
CA TRP A 76 8.53 -1.01 -12.46
C TRP A 76 9.49 -2.06 -11.93
N SER A 77 10.33 -2.59 -12.80
CA SER A 77 11.51 -3.34 -12.40
C SER A 77 12.69 -2.82 -13.21
N GLY A 78 13.19 -1.66 -12.79
CA GLY A 78 14.33 -1.00 -13.41
C GLY A 78 15.59 -1.16 -12.56
N GLY A 79 16.76 -1.15 -13.20
CA GLY A 79 18.02 -0.94 -12.49
C GLY A 79 18.12 0.46 -11.89
N PRO A 80 19.26 0.83 -11.27
CA PRO A 80 19.48 2.14 -10.64
C PRO A 80 19.51 3.27 -11.70
N VAL A 81 18.34 3.66 -12.19
CA VAL A 81 18.17 4.77 -13.12
C VAL A 81 17.54 5.92 -12.35
N SER A 82 18.00 7.13 -12.62
CA SER A 82 17.36 8.35 -12.14
C SER A 82 15.90 8.37 -12.62
N TRP A 83 14.94 8.19 -11.71
CA TRP A 83 13.51 8.12 -12.01
C TRP A 83 13.00 9.31 -12.82
N ALA A 84 13.58 10.50 -12.64
CA ALA A 84 13.22 11.69 -13.40
C ALA A 84 13.45 11.53 -14.92
N LYS A 85 14.35 10.64 -15.34
CA LYS A 85 14.63 10.32 -16.74
C LYS A 85 13.96 9.03 -17.21
N ASP A 86 13.28 8.32 -16.31
CA ASP A 86 12.60 7.07 -16.64
C ASP A 86 11.41 7.35 -17.58
N PRO A 87 11.35 6.72 -18.76
CA PRO A 87 10.25 6.92 -19.70
C PRO A 87 8.87 6.60 -19.11
N LEU A 88 8.79 5.63 -18.19
CA LEU A 88 7.55 5.25 -17.50
C LEU A 88 7.13 6.30 -16.47
N HIS A 89 8.10 6.91 -15.77
CA HIS A 89 7.81 8.06 -14.91
C HIS A 89 7.16 9.18 -15.73
N LYS A 90 7.75 9.51 -16.88
CA LYS A 90 7.21 10.52 -17.81
C LYS A 90 5.82 10.14 -18.34
N MET A 91 5.61 8.88 -18.69
CA MET A 91 4.31 8.38 -19.14
C MET A 91 3.22 8.61 -18.08
N VAL A 92 3.49 8.22 -16.82
CA VAL A 92 2.51 8.34 -15.72
C VAL A 92 2.23 9.80 -15.38
N THR A 93 3.25 10.66 -15.34
CA THR A 93 3.03 12.10 -15.09
C THR A 93 2.27 12.81 -16.20
N GLN A 94 2.27 12.27 -17.41
CA GLN A 94 1.57 12.80 -18.59
C GLN A 94 0.20 12.17 -18.83
N MET A 95 -0.25 11.26 -17.97
CA MET A 95 -1.58 10.65 -18.11
C MET A 95 -2.68 11.72 -18.03
N GLN A 96 -3.65 11.62 -18.93
CA GLN A 96 -4.81 12.52 -18.99
C GLN A 96 -6.04 11.98 -18.26
N SER A 97 -5.98 10.72 -17.84
CA SER A 97 -7.09 10.05 -17.17
C SER A 97 -7.23 10.48 -15.71
N PRO A 98 -8.45 10.81 -15.25
CA PRO A 98 -8.72 11.13 -13.84
C PRO A 98 -8.80 9.83 -13.01
N LEU A 99 -7.66 9.37 -12.50
CA LEU A 99 -7.60 8.10 -11.79
C LEU A 99 -8.37 8.16 -10.48
N VAL A 100 -9.12 7.10 -10.21
CA VAL A 100 -9.83 6.83 -8.95
C VAL A 100 -9.03 5.83 -8.11
N LYS A 101 -8.38 4.87 -8.76
CA LYS A 101 -7.51 3.89 -8.11
C LYS A 101 -6.16 3.79 -8.81
N ALA A 102 -5.09 3.75 -8.04
CA ALA A 102 -3.75 3.54 -8.55
C ALA A 102 -2.98 2.49 -7.75
N GLU A 103 -2.29 1.60 -8.46
CA GLU A 103 -1.40 0.61 -7.90
C GLU A 103 -0.01 0.78 -8.53
N LEU A 104 0.95 1.30 -7.75
CA LEU A 104 2.28 1.66 -8.21
C LEU A 104 3.36 0.82 -7.54
N ARG A 105 3.93 -0.15 -8.25
CA ARG A 105 4.96 -1.06 -7.71
C ARG A 105 6.35 -0.66 -8.17
N PHE A 106 7.15 -0.05 -7.29
CA PHE A 106 8.53 0.31 -7.60
C PHE A 106 9.48 -0.78 -7.08
N PHE A 107 10.00 -1.61 -7.98
CA PHE A 107 11.07 -2.57 -7.69
C PHE A 107 12.40 -2.00 -8.23
N GLY A 108 13.41 -1.89 -7.36
CA GLY A 108 14.72 -1.31 -7.70
C GLY A 108 15.68 -1.34 -6.49
N SER A 109 16.97 -1.10 -6.73
CA SER A 109 18.02 -1.19 -5.69
C SER A 109 17.90 -0.09 -4.63
N ASP A 110 18.23 -0.46 -3.38
CA ASP A 110 18.06 0.36 -2.17
C ASP A 110 18.94 1.62 -2.11
N ASP A 111 19.75 1.89 -3.12
CA ASP A 111 20.71 2.99 -3.19
C ASP A 111 20.17 4.27 -3.86
N GLY A 112 18.95 4.26 -4.40
CA GLY A 112 18.35 5.35 -5.17
C GLY A 112 17.31 6.21 -4.44
N ILE A 113 17.15 7.46 -4.89
CA ILE A 113 16.00 8.32 -4.57
C ILE A 113 14.73 7.60 -5.02
N ARG A 114 13.84 7.23 -4.10
CA ARG A 114 12.57 6.58 -4.45
C ARG A 114 11.59 7.60 -5.04
N PRO A 115 10.71 7.20 -5.97
CA PRO A 115 9.77 8.13 -6.60
C PRO A 115 8.72 8.61 -5.59
N ASP A 116 8.28 9.85 -5.80
CA ASP A 116 7.22 10.46 -5.01
C ASP A 116 5.84 10.27 -5.69
N PRO A 117 4.93 9.48 -5.09
CA PRO A 117 3.61 9.23 -5.67
C PRO A 117 2.78 10.50 -5.78
N ALA A 118 3.00 11.49 -4.92
CA ALA A 118 2.29 12.77 -4.98
C ALA A 118 2.60 13.50 -6.30
N VAL A 119 3.87 13.52 -6.70
CA VAL A 119 4.32 14.12 -7.96
C VAL A 119 3.81 13.33 -9.17
N LEU A 120 3.90 12.00 -9.11
CA LEU A 120 3.47 11.10 -10.18
C LEU A 120 1.97 11.23 -10.48
N LEU A 121 1.14 11.31 -9.44
CA LEU A 121 -0.32 11.26 -9.54
C LEU A 121 -0.99 12.63 -9.39
N HIS A 122 -0.25 13.74 -9.50
CA HIS A 122 -0.78 15.08 -9.26
C HIS A 122 -2.01 15.43 -10.13
N HIS A 123 -2.03 14.94 -11.38
CA HIS A 123 -3.14 15.12 -12.32
C HIS A 123 -4.45 14.47 -11.82
N SER A 124 -4.35 13.47 -10.94
CA SER A 124 -5.47 12.74 -10.33
C SER A 124 -5.74 13.16 -8.88
N SER A 125 -5.13 14.25 -8.40
CA SER A 125 -5.25 14.74 -7.01
C SER A 125 -6.69 14.86 -6.52
N THR A 126 -7.59 15.36 -7.37
CA THR A 126 -8.99 15.59 -7.00
C THR A 126 -9.90 14.37 -7.14
N THR A 127 -9.42 13.27 -7.74
CA THR A 127 -10.24 12.09 -8.07
C THR A 127 -9.77 10.80 -7.43
N LEU A 128 -8.51 10.73 -7.00
CA LEU A 128 -7.92 9.52 -6.43
C LEU A 128 -8.55 9.20 -5.06
N GLU A 129 -9.06 7.97 -4.93
CA GLU A 129 -9.73 7.45 -3.73
C GLU A 129 -8.97 6.28 -3.09
N ASP A 130 -8.26 5.47 -3.90
CA ASP A 130 -7.55 4.27 -3.47
C ASP A 130 -6.14 4.24 -4.05
N LEU A 131 -5.13 4.14 -3.19
CA LEU A 131 -3.73 4.17 -3.57
C LEU A 131 -3.00 3.02 -2.90
N THR A 132 -2.41 2.15 -3.73
CA THR A 132 -1.48 1.14 -3.26
C THR A 132 -0.10 1.36 -3.83
N ILE A 133 0.93 1.38 -2.98
CA ILE A 133 2.30 1.73 -3.36
C ILE A 133 3.31 0.76 -2.76
N TRP A 134 4.32 0.38 -3.54
CA TRP A 134 5.48 -0.40 -3.10
C TRP A 134 6.74 0.38 -3.40
N GLY A 135 7.61 0.59 -2.40
CA GLY A 135 8.95 1.12 -2.62
C GLY A 135 9.01 2.60 -3.03
N ALA A 136 8.17 3.46 -2.46
CA ALA A 136 8.16 4.91 -2.73
C ALA A 136 8.84 5.74 -1.63
N ALA A 137 8.93 7.06 -1.84
CA ALA A 137 9.22 8.03 -0.79
C ALA A 137 8.24 9.19 -0.86
N PHE A 138 7.58 9.53 0.25
CA PHE A 138 6.71 10.69 0.34
C PHE A 138 7.53 11.91 0.74
N GLN A 139 7.62 12.90 -0.16
CA GLN A 139 8.47 14.08 0.04
C GLN A 139 7.74 15.40 -0.23
N SER A 140 6.74 15.36 -1.11
CA SER A 140 6.02 16.53 -1.60
C SER A 140 4.70 16.72 -0.86
N GLU A 141 4.36 17.98 -0.62
CA GLU A 141 3.06 18.38 -0.08
C GLU A 141 2.08 18.58 -1.24
N LEU A 142 1.19 17.61 -1.43
CA LEU A 142 0.11 17.69 -2.41
C LEU A 142 -1.16 17.06 -1.83
N LEU A 143 -2.27 17.78 -1.97
CA LEU A 143 -3.55 17.38 -1.39
C LEU A 143 -4.29 16.42 -2.31
N PHE A 144 -4.71 15.29 -1.75
CA PHE A 144 -5.61 14.32 -2.35
C PHE A 144 -6.87 14.22 -1.49
N PRO A 145 -7.79 15.21 -1.58
CA PRO A 145 -8.89 15.37 -0.63
C PRO A 145 -9.92 14.22 -0.67
N ARG A 146 -9.95 13.41 -1.74
CA ARG A 146 -10.84 12.26 -1.88
C ARG A 146 -10.20 10.94 -1.51
N MET A 147 -8.92 10.91 -1.15
CA MET A 147 -8.24 9.66 -0.87
C MET A 147 -8.75 9.06 0.44
N ARG A 148 -9.24 7.82 0.35
CA ARG A 148 -9.89 7.08 1.45
C ARG A 148 -9.12 5.84 1.87
N LYS A 149 -8.30 5.26 0.97
CA LYS A 149 -7.55 4.03 1.22
C LYS A 149 -6.09 4.15 0.78
N LEU A 150 -5.18 3.95 1.72
CA LEU A 150 -3.75 3.93 1.46
C LEU A 150 -3.15 2.61 1.94
N LEU A 151 -2.55 1.88 1.02
CA LEU A 151 -1.82 0.66 1.30
C LEU A 151 -0.36 0.84 0.87
N THR A 152 0.57 0.73 1.81
CA THR A 152 2.00 0.94 1.58
C THR A 152 2.79 -0.32 1.86
N PHE A 153 3.73 -0.62 0.97
CA PHE A 153 4.64 -1.74 1.06
C PHE A 153 6.10 -1.27 0.92
N GLY A 154 7.01 -1.85 1.71
CA GLY A 154 8.43 -1.60 1.56
C GLY A 154 8.90 -0.22 2.01
N LEU A 155 8.16 0.43 2.91
CA LEU A 155 8.57 1.68 3.55
C LEU A 155 9.12 1.39 4.94
N ASP A 156 10.35 1.81 5.20
CA ASP A 156 10.95 1.67 6.54
C ASP A 156 10.28 2.62 7.53
N TYR A 157 9.96 3.83 7.06
CA TYR A 157 9.30 4.89 7.80
C TYR A 157 8.25 5.58 6.93
N LEU A 158 7.05 5.76 7.50
CA LEU A 158 5.96 6.51 6.88
C LEU A 158 5.89 7.90 7.56
N PRO A 159 6.17 9.01 6.85
CA PRO A 159 6.19 10.35 7.45
C PRO A 159 4.78 10.84 7.78
N LEU A 160 4.25 10.43 8.93
CA LEU A 160 2.83 10.48 9.27
C LEU A 160 2.20 11.87 9.07
N GLY A 161 2.86 12.93 9.54
CA GLY A 161 2.35 14.30 9.40
C GLY A 161 2.16 14.72 7.94
N LEU A 162 3.13 14.38 7.07
CA LEU A 162 3.04 14.65 5.64
C LEU A 162 1.89 13.84 5.00
N ILE A 163 1.77 12.56 5.35
CA ILE A 163 0.70 11.68 4.84
C ILE A 163 -0.68 12.18 5.29
N ALA A 164 -0.83 12.58 6.55
CA ALA A 164 -2.10 13.12 7.06
C ALA A 164 -2.50 14.42 6.36
N ARG A 165 -1.54 15.32 6.08
CA ARG A 165 -1.78 16.54 5.31
C ARG A 165 -2.15 16.25 3.86
N ASN A 166 -1.42 15.35 3.19
CA ASN A 166 -1.71 14.97 1.81
C ASN A 166 -3.05 14.22 1.68
N PHE A 167 -3.46 13.50 2.72
CA PHE A 167 -4.62 12.61 2.71
C PHE A 167 -5.56 12.87 3.90
N PRO A 168 -6.22 14.05 3.96
CA PRO A 168 -7.00 14.44 5.12
C PRO A 168 -8.26 13.59 5.33
N SER A 169 -8.79 12.97 4.27
CA SER A 169 -10.01 12.14 4.28
C SER A 169 -9.74 10.64 4.38
N LEU A 170 -8.50 10.24 4.73
CA LEU A 170 -8.12 8.84 4.82
C LEU A 170 -8.92 8.13 5.91
N ILE A 171 -9.46 6.95 5.59
CA ILE A 171 -10.21 6.12 6.53
C ILE A 171 -9.64 4.72 6.68
N ASP A 172 -8.90 4.22 5.69
CA ASP A 172 -8.27 2.90 5.68
C ASP A 172 -6.77 3.04 5.41
N LEU A 173 -5.95 2.73 6.41
CA LEU A 173 -4.50 2.75 6.31
C LEU A 173 -3.96 1.34 6.52
N THR A 174 -3.18 0.88 5.56
CA THR A 174 -2.39 -0.34 5.70
C THR A 174 -0.91 -0.06 5.46
N ALA A 175 -0.07 -0.45 6.41
CA ALA A 175 1.39 -0.22 6.36
C ALA A 175 2.15 -1.53 6.58
N VAL A 176 2.97 -1.91 5.61
CA VAL A 176 3.78 -3.13 5.65
C VAL A 176 5.19 -2.81 5.17
N SER A 177 6.19 -2.89 6.04
CA SER A 177 7.58 -2.73 5.63
C SER A 177 8.14 -4.03 5.01
N ASN A 178 9.19 -3.89 4.20
CA ASN A 178 9.93 -5.03 3.63
C ASN A 178 10.96 -5.60 4.60
N ASN A 179 11.18 -4.93 5.74
CA ASN A 179 12.11 -5.41 6.74
C ASN A 179 11.54 -6.68 7.38
N TYR A 180 12.03 -7.82 6.91
CA TYR A 180 12.03 -9.08 7.66
C TYR A 180 13.10 -9.07 8.76
N ARG A 181 13.59 -7.88 9.17
CA ARG A 181 14.36 -7.77 10.41
C ARG A 181 13.49 -8.41 11.49
N GLY A 182 14.08 -9.30 12.29
CA GLY A 182 13.37 -10.01 13.35
C GLY A 182 12.51 -9.02 14.15
N ASP A 183 11.40 -9.50 14.69
CA ASP A 183 10.37 -8.68 15.33
C ASP A 183 10.81 -8.00 16.65
N ASP A 184 12.11 -7.85 16.86
CA ASP A 184 12.71 -7.21 18.01
C ASP A 184 12.56 -5.68 17.90
N LEU A 185 12.04 -5.08 18.98
CA LEU A 185 12.02 -3.63 19.17
C LEU A 185 13.45 -3.07 19.09
N ILE A 186 13.70 -2.21 18.11
CA ILE A 186 14.94 -1.43 18.08
C ILE A 186 14.70 0.00 18.56
N ALA A 187 15.74 0.64 19.09
CA ALA A 187 15.66 2.02 19.61
C ALA A 187 15.07 3.02 18.58
N ALA A 188 15.31 2.79 17.28
CA ALA A 188 14.76 3.60 16.20
C ALA A 188 13.22 3.54 16.14
N ASP A 189 12.60 2.39 16.43
CA ASP A 189 11.14 2.25 16.37
C ASP A 189 10.44 3.12 17.42
N HIS A 190 11.02 3.18 18.63
CA HIS A 190 10.55 4.07 19.69
C HIS A 190 10.72 5.55 19.31
N GLN A 191 11.83 5.91 18.66
CA GLN A 191 12.06 7.27 18.20
C GLN A 191 11.02 7.70 17.15
N TYR A 192 10.74 6.85 16.15
CA TYR A 192 9.71 7.12 15.14
C TYR A 192 8.32 7.27 15.78
N ARG A 193 7.99 6.38 16.72
CA ARG A 193 6.73 6.44 17.46
C ARG A 193 6.58 7.73 18.26
N GLN A 194 7.62 8.15 18.99
CA GLN A 194 7.60 9.40 19.76
C GLN A 194 7.48 10.62 18.86
N LEU A 195 8.22 10.65 17.75
CA LEU A 195 8.13 11.72 16.75
C LEU A 195 6.70 11.84 16.20
N ASN A 196 6.13 10.72 15.74
CA ASN A 196 4.77 10.70 15.19
C ASN A 196 3.69 11.11 16.21
N ARG A 197 3.86 10.74 17.49
CA ARG A 197 2.96 11.21 18.57
C ARG A 197 3.05 12.72 18.78
N SER A 198 4.27 13.27 18.78
CA SER A 198 4.46 14.72 18.96
C SER A 198 3.81 15.54 17.84
N LEU A 199 3.90 15.06 16.59
CA LEU A 199 3.22 15.68 15.44
C LEU A 199 1.69 15.66 15.59
N GLN A 200 1.11 14.51 15.98
CA GLN A 200 -0.34 14.41 16.21
C GLN A 200 -0.82 15.31 17.34
N LEU A 201 -0.05 15.45 18.42
CA LEU A 201 -0.35 16.38 19.53
C LEU A 201 -0.29 17.85 19.10
N ALA A 202 0.52 18.17 18.09
CA ALA A 202 0.57 19.49 17.47
C ALA A 202 -0.55 19.74 16.45
N GLY A 203 -1.42 18.76 16.17
CA GLY A 203 -2.52 18.84 15.21
C GLY A 203 -2.20 18.27 13.82
N ASP A 204 -0.99 17.75 13.60
CA ASP A 204 -0.59 17.10 12.34
C ASP A 204 -0.93 15.60 12.37
N GLY A 205 -2.23 15.27 12.24
CA GLY A 205 -2.71 13.87 12.24
C GLY A 205 -4.17 13.72 11.83
N TRP A 206 -4.63 12.47 11.75
CA TRP A 206 -6.04 12.18 11.53
C TRP A 206 -6.83 12.27 12.83
N THR A 207 -8.08 12.70 12.74
CA THR A 207 -9.00 12.70 13.89
C THR A 207 -9.53 11.30 14.21
N SER A 208 -9.73 10.49 13.17
CA SER A 208 -10.18 9.09 13.28
C SER A 208 -9.81 8.30 12.02
N LEU A 209 -9.65 6.98 12.17
CA LEU A 209 -9.60 6.04 11.06
C LEU A 209 -10.68 4.96 11.25
N ASP A 210 -11.22 4.44 10.15
CA ASP A 210 -12.10 3.29 10.21
C ASP A 210 -11.29 2.00 10.37
N ARG A 211 -10.22 1.85 9.57
CA ARG A 211 -9.39 0.64 9.55
C ARG A 211 -7.90 0.98 9.58
N LEU A 212 -7.17 0.26 10.42
CA LEU A 212 -5.71 0.20 10.44
C LEU A 212 -5.26 -1.25 10.27
N ALA A 213 -4.33 -1.52 9.37
CA ALA A 213 -3.77 -2.85 9.19
C ALA A 213 -2.26 -2.85 8.94
N GLY A 214 -1.55 -3.90 9.37
CA GLY A 214 -0.11 -3.99 9.17
C GLY A 214 0.57 -5.00 10.10
N ARG A 215 1.91 -5.07 10.04
CA ARG A 215 2.70 -5.83 11.01
C ARG A 215 2.81 -5.05 12.32
N ALA A 216 2.99 -5.75 13.44
CA ALA A 216 3.06 -5.11 14.75
C ALA A 216 4.12 -3.98 14.82
N ALA A 217 5.35 -4.23 14.34
CA ALA A 217 6.40 -3.21 14.33
C ALA A 217 6.04 -1.99 13.48
N ASP A 218 5.44 -2.20 12.30
CA ASP A 218 5.04 -1.11 11.41
C ASP A 218 3.97 -0.24 12.04
N LEU A 219 2.94 -0.85 12.61
CA LEU A 219 1.86 -0.14 13.30
C LEU A 219 2.35 0.57 14.57
N TYR A 220 3.28 -0.05 15.30
CA TYR A 220 3.86 0.52 16.51
C TYR A 220 4.59 1.83 16.23
N LYS A 221 5.42 1.88 15.16
CA LYS A 221 6.13 3.08 14.70
C LYS A 221 5.21 4.23 14.33
N LEU A 222 4.01 3.95 13.82
CA LEU A 222 3.05 5.01 13.47
C LEU A 222 2.60 5.81 14.69
N GLY A 223 2.58 5.20 15.88
CA GLY A 223 2.23 5.90 17.11
C GLY A 223 0.89 6.62 17.06
N LEU A 224 -0.09 6.06 16.32
CA LEU A 224 -1.40 6.68 16.13
C LEU A 224 -2.14 6.84 17.46
N THR A 225 -2.61 8.06 17.73
CA THR A 225 -3.39 8.39 18.94
C THR A 225 -4.85 8.68 18.65
N CYS A 226 -5.25 8.64 17.39
CA CYS A 226 -6.63 8.84 16.96
C CYS A 226 -7.49 7.59 17.23
N GLN A 227 -8.81 7.79 17.23
CA GLN A 227 -9.75 6.69 17.37
C GLN A 227 -9.73 5.82 16.10
N ILE A 228 -9.51 4.52 16.26
CA ILE A 228 -9.55 3.55 15.16
C ILE A 228 -10.67 2.54 15.44
N HIS A 229 -11.58 2.31 14.49
CA HIS A 229 -12.69 1.39 14.74
C HIS A 229 -12.24 -0.08 14.67
N ARG A 230 -11.47 -0.42 13.63
CA ARG A 230 -10.98 -1.76 13.31
C ARG A 230 -9.45 -1.79 13.18
N VAL A 231 -8.82 -2.69 13.92
CA VAL A 231 -7.36 -2.91 13.86
C VAL A 231 -7.08 -4.35 13.44
N GLU A 232 -6.24 -4.51 12.41
CA GLU A 232 -5.77 -5.81 11.93
C GLU A 232 -4.24 -5.90 12.07
N ILE A 233 -3.76 -6.85 12.87
CA ILE A 233 -2.32 -6.99 13.12
C ILE A 233 -1.88 -8.36 12.58
N PHE A 234 -0.97 -8.33 11.62
CA PHE A 234 -0.41 -9.51 11.00
C PHE A 234 0.93 -9.88 11.65
N HIS A 235 1.26 -11.17 11.62
CA HIS A 235 2.55 -11.71 12.04
C HIS A 235 2.87 -11.45 13.52
N VAL A 236 1.88 -11.66 14.39
CA VAL A 236 2.09 -11.47 15.83
C VAL A 236 2.76 -12.72 16.43
N ASN A 237 3.81 -12.48 17.20
CA ASN A 237 4.52 -13.43 18.05
C ASN A 237 4.81 -12.83 19.44
N SER A 238 5.45 -13.61 20.31
CA SER A 238 5.83 -13.26 21.67
C SER A 238 6.73 -12.03 21.75
N CYS A 239 7.65 -11.82 20.80
CA CYS A 239 8.49 -10.62 20.72
C CYS A 239 7.67 -9.34 20.45
N THR A 240 6.61 -9.44 19.65
CA THR A 240 5.74 -8.28 19.32
C THR A 240 4.66 -7.99 20.37
N ARG A 241 4.55 -8.77 21.44
CA ARG A 241 3.45 -8.67 22.41
C ARG A 241 3.29 -7.26 22.99
N GLU A 242 4.38 -6.64 23.40
CA GLU A 242 4.36 -5.29 23.98
C GLU A 242 3.94 -4.23 22.94
N MET A 243 4.38 -4.39 21.69
CA MET A 243 3.97 -3.52 20.60
C MET A 243 2.46 -3.58 20.38
N VAL A 244 1.89 -4.78 20.35
CA VAL A 244 0.44 -5.00 20.19
C VAL A 244 -0.33 -4.35 21.33
N ALA A 245 0.08 -4.56 22.58
CA ALA A 245 -0.56 -3.93 23.73
C ALA A 245 -0.60 -2.40 23.59
N HIS A 246 0.52 -1.80 23.18
CA HIS A 246 0.62 -0.37 22.92
C HIS A 246 -0.24 0.13 21.76
N ILE A 247 -0.27 -0.60 20.64
CA ILE A 247 -1.13 -0.27 19.49
C ILE A 247 -2.60 -0.25 19.92
N LEU A 248 -3.03 -1.29 20.62
CA LEU A 248 -4.43 -1.45 21.01
C LEU A 248 -4.85 -0.47 22.11
N SER A 249 -3.96 -0.16 23.06
CA SER A 249 -4.20 0.85 24.10
C SER A 249 -4.42 2.23 23.48
N ASP A 250 -3.55 2.64 22.56
CA ASP A 250 -3.61 3.96 21.91
C ASP A 250 -4.81 4.11 20.98
N SER A 251 -5.02 3.13 20.09
CA SER A 251 -6.01 3.23 19.00
C SER A 251 -7.45 2.99 19.46
N ARG A 252 -7.60 2.38 20.65
CA ARG A 252 -8.89 2.08 21.29
C ARG A 252 -9.91 1.37 20.39
N PRO A 253 -9.54 0.27 19.73
CA PRO A 253 -10.41 -0.37 18.76
C PRO A 253 -11.60 -1.06 19.41
N SER A 254 -12.67 -1.17 18.63
CA SER A 254 -13.85 -1.97 18.98
C SER A 254 -13.83 -3.35 18.29
N HIS A 255 -13.10 -3.46 17.17
CA HIS A 255 -12.91 -4.67 16.39
C HIS A 255 -11.41 -4.94 16.22
N VAL A 256 -10.97 -6.12 16.63
CA VAL A 256 -9.57 -6.54 16.51
C VAL A 256 -9.48 -7.85 15.75
N HIS A 257 -8.59 -7.90 14.75
CA HIS A 257 -8.17 -9.14 14.09
C HIS A 257 -6.67 -9.31 14.27
N ILE A 258 -6.26 -10.39 14.92
CA ILE A 258 -4.85 -10.74 15.11
C ILE A 258 -4.55 -12.02 14.33
N VAL A 259 -3.48 -12.00 13.54
CA VAL A 259 -2.94 -13.17 12.86
C VAL A 259 -1.63 -13.59 13.53
N LEU A 260 -1.64 -14.77 14.14
CA LEU A 260 -0.58 -15.34 14.97
C LEU A 260 0.31 -16.27 14.13
N TYR A 261 1.62 -16.11 14.26
CA TYR A 261 2.62 -16.94 13.57
C TYR A 261 3.21 -18.04 14.47
N GLU A 262 2.97 -17.95 15.77
CA GLU A 262 3.29 -18.97 16.75
C GLU A 262 2.09 -19.20 17.67
N ILE A 263 2.02 -20.39 18.26
CA ILE A 263 1.03 -20.71 19.29
C ILE A 263 1.57 -20.13 20.60
N PHE A 264 1.06 -18.97 20.96
CA PHE A 264 1.24 -18.39 22.29
C PHE A 264 -0.09 -17.77 22.72
N PRO A 265 -0.29 -17.51 24.03
CA PRO A 265 -1.59 -17.05 24.51
C PRO A 265 -1.83 -15.61 24.06
N CYS A 266 -2.47 -15.43 22.89
CA CYS A 266 -2.76 -14.11 22.32
C CYS A 266 -3.63 -13.23 23.21
N VAL A 267 -4.40 -13.83 24.11
CA VAL A 267 -5.18 -13.13 25.14
C VAL A 267 -4.26 -12.26 26.01
N LEU A 268 -3.00 -12.66 26.20
CA LEU A 268 -2.01 -11.90 26.95
C LEU A 268 -1.53 -10.63 26.23
N CYS A 269 -1.84 -10.46 24.94
CA CYS A 269 -1.56 -9.23 24.19
C CYS A 269 -2.61 -8.13 24.42
N LEU A 270 -3.75 -8.45 25.04
CA LEU A 270 -4.84 -7.52 25.26
C LEU A 270 -4.72 -6.94 26.67
N PRO A 271 -4.42 -5.64 26.83
CA PRO A 271 -4.61 -4.98 28.11
C PRO A 271 -6.06 -5.08 28.57
N ASP A 272 -6.30 -5.16 29.88
CA ASP A 272 -7.66 -5.28 30.46
C ASP A 272 -8.60 -4.17 29.98
N GLU A 273 -8.08 -2.95 29.86
CA GLU A 273 -8.81 -1.79 29.34
C GLU A 273 -9.24 -1.95 27.87
N VAL A 274 -8.49 -2.72 27.07
CA VAL A 274 -8.83 -3.05 25.69
C VAL A 274 -9.88 -4.15 25.71
N ALA A 275 -9.65 -5.22 26.49
CA ALA A 275 -10.59 -6.33 26.60
C ALA A 275 -11.99 -5.86 27.01
N ALA A 276 -12.09 -4.91 27.94
CA ALA A 276 -13.37 -4.35 28.41
C ALA A 276 -14.18 -3.58 27.35
N ARG A 277 -13.55 -3.10 26.27
CA ARG A 277 -14.21 -2.29 25.21
C ARG A 277 -14.41 -3.03 23.90
N LEU A 278 -13.78 -4.20 23.72
CA LEU A 278 -13.89 -4.95 22.47
C LEU A 278 -15.30 -5.48 22.29
N THR A 279 -15.84 -5.25 21.10
CA THR A 279 -17.11 -5.84 20.66
C THR A 279 -16.88 -7.08 19.79
N TYR A 280 -15.70 -7.17 19.17
CA TYR A 280 -15.34 -8.27 18.29
C TYR A 280 -13.84 -8.54 18.34
N LEU A 281 -13.48 -9.80 18.58
CA LEU A 281 -12.11 -10.30 18.51
C LEU A 281 -12.07 -11.49 17.55
N ARG A 282 -11.23 -11.40 16.52
CA ARG A 282 -10.88 -12.53 15.66
C ARG A 282 -9.40 -12.84 15.84
N CYS A 283 -9.10 -14.11 16.09
CA CYS A 283 -7.74 -14.61 16.07
C CYS A 283 -7.62 -15.66 14.96
N THR A 284 -6.62 -15.51 14.10
CA THR A 284 -6.23 -16.51 13.11
C THR A 284 -4.86 -17.04 13.48
N ILE A 285 -4.69 -18.37 13.52
CA ILE A 285 -3.39 -19.00 13.71
C ILE A 285 -2.94 -19.54 12.36
N GLU A 286 -1.79 -19.07 11.86
CA GLU A 286 -1.23 -19.54 10.59
C GLU A 286 -0.22 -20.67 10.83
N LEU A 287 -0.68 -21.91 10.65
CA LEU A 287 0.13 -23.10 10.90
C LEU A 287 1.23 -23.35 9.85
N ALA A 288 1.22 -22.60 8.74
CA ALA A 288 2.16 -22.79 7.62
C ALA A 288 3.63 -22.46 7.99
N TYR A 289 3.85 -21.76 9.09
CA TYR A 289 5.19 -21.35 9.56
C TYR A 289 5.74 -22.26 10.69
N PHE A 290 5.01 -23.30 11.08
CA PHE A 290 5.49 -24.28 12.05
C PHE A 290 6.36 -25.29 11.30
N ASP A 291 7.67 -25.09 11.32
CA ASP A 291 8.65 -25.98 10.67
C ASP A 291 8.85 -27.31 11.43
N GLY A 292 7.75 -27.94 11.87
CA GLY A 292 7.77 -29.21 12.60
C GLY A 292 8.26 -29.14 14.05
N ASP A 293 8.52 -27.96 14.61
CA ASP A 293 8.91 -27.83 16.01
C ASP A 293 7.73 -28.05 16.96
N SER A 294 7.59 -29.30 17.40
CA SER A 294 6.55 -29.78 18.33
C SER A 294 6.52 -29.06 19.70
N SER A 295 7.55 -28.29 20.05
CA SER A 295 7.61 -27.55 21.32
C SER A 295 6.56 -26.43 21.41
N ALA A 296 6.11 -25.87 20.28
CA ALA A 296 5.13 -24.80 20.25
C ALA A 296 3.70 -25.26 20.65
N LEU A 297 3.36 -26.53 20.46
CA LEU A 297 2.06 -27.09 20.85
C LEU A 297 1.96 -27.37 22.36
N VAL A 298 3.08 -27.64 23.03
CA VAL A 298 3.10 -28.02 24.45
C VAL A 298 2.84 -26.80 25.36
N SER A 299 3.21 -25.59 24.94
CA SER A 299 2.98 -24.37 25.73
C SER A 299 1.48 -24.04 25.86
N ALA A 300 0.66 -24.34 24.85
CA ALA A 300 -0.77 -24.03 24.86
C ALA A 300 -1.58 -24.87 25.86
N ILE A 301 -1.11 -26.07 26.17
CA ILE A 301 -1.83 -27.03 27.01
C ILE A 301 -1.68 -26.68 28.51
N HIS A 302 -0.60 -25.98 28.89
CA HIS A 302 -0.32 -25.66 30.30
C HIS A 302 -1.00 -24.38 30.84
N TYR A 303 -1.82 -23.69 30.04
CA TYR A 303 -2.45 -22.42 30.43
C TYR A 303 -3.99 -22.42 30.44
N ALA A 304 -4.63 -23.59 30.46
CA ALA A 304 -6.03 -23.66 30.86
C ALA A 304 -6.12 -23.30 32.36
N PRO A 305 -6.90 -22.27 32.75
CA PRO A 305 -7.10 -21.98 34.17
C PRO A 305 -7.80 -23.19 34.80
N GLU A 306 -7.21 -23.76 35.84
CA GLU A 306 -7.92 -24.68 36.73
C GLU A 306 -9.10 -23.88 37.34
N SER A 307 -10.31 -24.23 36.91
CA SER A 307 -11.58 -23.77 37.46
C SER A 307 -11.87 -24.42 38.80
#